data_AF-G9YJ73-F1
#
_entry.id   AF-G9YJ73-F1
#
_cell.length_a   1.000
_cell.length_b   1.000
_cell.length_c   1.000
_cell.angle_alpha   90.00
_cell.angle_beta   90.00
_cell.angle_gamma   90.00
#
_symmetry.space_group_name_H-M   'P 1'
#
loop_
_entity.id
_entity.type
_entity.pdbx_description
1 polymer ?
#
loop_
_entity_poly.entity_id
_entity_poly.type
_entity_poly.pdbx_seq_one_letter_code
_entity_poly.pdbx_strand_id
1 'polypeptide(L)'
;MGGVCILLFGFIAAAGIRMLVEKHVDYTRSKNLILTAVTMICGLSGATVVLGPVQLKGMGLATVVAMTLSLAFLLFEKLRLDNYH
;
A
#
# COMPACT_ATOMS: atom_id res chain seq x y z
N MET A 1 16.80 -25.15 5.35
CA MET A 1 15.50 -24.68 4.80
C MET A 1 15.34 -23.15 4.81
N GLY A 2 15.89 -22.40 5.78
CA GLY A 2 15.69 -20.94 5.86
C GLY A 2 16.19 -20.10 4.66
N GLY A 3 17.29 -20.49 4.01
CA GLY A 3 17.83 -19.74 2.86
C GLY A 3 16.89 -19.71 1.65
N VAL A 4 16.18 -20.81 1.37
CA VAL A 4 15.20 -20.88 0.27
C VAL A 4 14.00 -19.97 0.57
N CYS A 5 13.54 -19.92 1.82
CA CYS A 5 12.44 -19.05 2.23
C CYS A 5 12.79 -17.57 2.06
N ILE A 6 14.00 -17.15 2.42
CA ILE A 6 14.46 -15.77 2.24
C ILE A 6 14.45 -15.38 0.76
N LEU A 7 14.93 -16.28 -0.12
CA LEU A 7 14.89 -16.05 -1.57
C LEU A 7 13.46 -15.98 -2.12
N LEU A 8 12.55 -16.84 -1.67
CA LEU A 8 11.15 -16.84 -2.11
C LEU A 8 10.43 -15.56 -1.67
N PHE A 9 10.55 -15.15 -0.40
CA PHE A 9 9.96 -13.91 0.08
C PHE A 9 10.59 -12.67 -0.58
N GLY A 10 11.91 -12.69 -0.80
CA GLY A 10 12.62 -11.64 -1.52
C GLY A 10 12.18 -11.52 -2.98
N PHE A 11 11.95 -12.65 -3.65
CA PHE A 11 11.45 -12.68 -5.03
C PHE A 11 10.04 -12.09 -5.14
N ILE A 12 9.14 -12.39 -4.19
CA ILE A 12 7.78 -11.82 -4.14
C ILE A 12 7.85 -10.30 -3.94
N ALA A 13 8.70 -9.82 -3.02
CA ALA A 13 8.87 -8.38 -2.80
C ALA A 13 9.45 -7.67 -4.04
N ALA A 14 10.46 -8.26 -4.68
CA ALA A 14 11.05 -7.73 -5.91
C ALA A 14 10.05 -7.71 -7.07
N ALA A 15 9.19 -8.72 -7.20
CA ALA A 15 8.12 -8.75 -8.19
C ALA A 15 7.09 -7.62 -7.98
N GLY A 16 6.76 -7.29 -6.72
CA GLY A 16 5.91 -6.15 -6.39
C GLY A 16 6.54 -4.81 -6.79
N ILE A 17 7.83 -4.61 -6.51
CA ILE A 17 8.56 -3.39 -6.93
C ILE A 17 8.61 -3.31 -8.46
N ARG A 18 8.91 -4.43 -9.13
CA ARG A 18 8.91 -4.50 -10.60
C ARG A 18 7.56 -4.08 -11.18
N MET A 19 6.44 -4.52 -10.58
CA MET A 19 5.11 -4.13 -11.03
C MET A 19 4.89 -2.60 -10.97
N LEU A 20 5.39 -1.93 -9.92
CA LEU A 20 5.29 -0.47 -9.81
C LEU A 20 6.09 0.26 -10.90
N VAL A 21 7.27 -0.27 -11.25
CA VAL A 21 8.11 0.27 -12.33
C VAL A 21 7.48 0.02 -13.70
N GLU A 22 7.01 -1.20 -13.95
CA GLU A 22 6.44 -1.64 -15.23
C GLU A 22 5.08 -0.98 -15.50
N LYS A 23 4.35 -0.59 -14.44
CA LYS A 23 3.17 0.28 -14.54
C LYS A 23 3.48 1.76 -14.70
N HIS A 24 4.76 2.15 -14.75
CA HIS A 24 5.21 3.54 -14.83
C HIS A 24 4.47 4.44 -13.81
N VAL A 25 4.43 4.02 -12.55
CA VAL A 25 3.78 4.81 -11.50
C VAL A 25 4.50 6.15 -11.37
N ASP A 26 3.80 7.22 -11.73
CA ASP A 26 4.33 8.57 -11.62
C ASP A 26 4.31 9.03 -10.16
N TYR A 27 5.49 9.09 -9.55
CA TYR A 27 5.70 9.55 -8.18
C TYR A 27 5.81 11.08 -8.05
N THR A 28 5.82 11.81 -9.17
CA THR A 28 5.71 13.27 -9.19
C THR A 28 4.35 13.71 -8.67
N ARG A 29 3.32 12.86 -8.83
CA ARG A 29 2.00 13.05 -8.23
C ARG A 29 2.05 12.65 -6.76
N SER A 30 1.90 13.62 -5.87
CA SER A 30 1.95 13.41 -4.41
C SER A 30 0.98 12.32 -3.92
N LYS A 31 -0.16 12.12 -4.61
CA LYS A 31 -1.13 11.06 -4.29
C LYS A 31 -0.51 9.66 -4.34
N ASN A 32 0.20 9.36 -5.44
CA ASN A 32 0.83 8.05 -5.66
C ASN A 32 1.96 7.82 -4.66
N LEU A 33 2.76 8.86 -4.40
CA LEU A 33 3.85 8.82 -3.43
C LEU A 33 3.34 8.54 -2.01
N ILE A 34 2.29 9.25 -1.57
CA ILE A 34 1.68 9.05 -0.25
C ILE A 34 1.05 7.65 -0.15
N LEU A 35 0.33 7.20 -1.19
CA LEU A 35 -0.32 5.89 -1.18
C LEU A 35 0.70 4.75 -1.04
N THR A 36 1.78 4.80 -1.82
CA THR A 36 2.85 3.79 -1.75
C THR A 36 3.59 3.85 -0.41
N ALA A 37 3.93 5.05 0.10
CA ALA A 37 4.65 5.21 1.36
C ALA A 37 3.85 4.71 2.56
N VAL A 38 2.57 5.09 2.66
CA VAL A 38 1.70 4.66 3.77
C VAL A 38 1.46 3.14 3.71
N THR A 39 1.20 2.59 2.52
CA THR A 39 1.00 1.14 2.35
C THR A 39 2.27 0.36 2.75
N MET A 40 3.45 0.85 2.37
CA MET A 40 4.73 0.22 2.70
C MET A 40 5.02 0.28 4.21
N ILE A 41 4.85 1.44 4.85
CA ILE A 41 5.07 1.60 6.29
C ILE A 41 4.08 0.74 7.08
N CYS A 42 2.79 0.74 6.73
CA CYS A 42 1.80 -0.09 7.40
C CYS A 42 2.07 -1.60 7.23
N GLY A 43 2.59 -2.02 6.09
CA GLY A 43 2.95 -3.42 5.82
C GLY A 43 4.19 -3.90 6.58
N LEU A 44 5.21 -3.05 6.69
CA LEU A 44 6.49 -3.40 7.32
C LEU A 44 6.52 -3.15 8.84
N SER A 45 5.72 -2.20 9.35
CA SER A 45 5.76 -1.76 10.76
C SER A 45 5.36 -2.84 11.78
N GLY A 46 4.84 -3.99 11.35
CA GLY A 46 4.30 -4.99 12.28
C GLY A 46 3.10 -4.49 13.08
N ALA A 47 2.48 -3.39 12.63
CA ALA A 47 1.34 -2.78 13.28
C ALA A 47 0.19 -3.80 13.38
N THR A 48 -0.39 -3.86 14.57
CA THR A 48 -1.40 -4.84 14.94
C THR A 48 -2.60 -4.09 15.47
N VAL A 49 -3.72 -4.12 14.75
CA VAL A 49 -4.97 -3.52 15.21
C VAL A 49 -5.92 -4.66 15.59
N VAL A 50 -6.40 -4.59 16.82
CA VAL A 50 -7.34 -5.56 17.37
C VAL A 50 -8.73 -4.93 17.29
N LEU A 51 -9.53 -5.39 16.33
CA LEU A 51 -10.94 -5.01 16.18
C LEU A 51 -11.79 -6.15 16.74
N GLY A 52 -12.02 -6.12 18.05
CA GLY A 52 -12.78 -7.15 18.77
C GLY A 52 -12.13 -8.55 18.62
N PRO A 53 -12.82 -9.55 18.05
CA PRO A 53 -12.28 -10.91 17.87
C PRO A 53 -11.28 -11.05 16.72
N VAL A 54 -11.10 -10.04 15.87
CA VAL A 54 -10.24 -10.10 14.68
C VAL A 54 -8.95 -9.30 14.92
N GLN A 55 -7.81 -9.99 14.91
CA GLN A 55 -6.49 -9.36 14.93
C GLN A 55 -5.99 -9.18 13.51
N LEU A 56 -6.01 -7.94 13.02
CA LEU A 56 -5.39 -7.56 11.76
C LEU A 56 -3.91 -7.24 12.02
N LYS A 57 -3.02 -8.12 11.54
CA LYS A 57 -1.57 -7.96 11.67
C LYS A 57 -0.92 -7.72 10.32
N GLY A 58 0.09 -6.84 10.28
CA GLY A 58 1.03 -6.70 9.18
C GLY A 58 0.34 -6.48 7.83
N MET A 59 0.49 -7.44 6.91
CA MET A 59 -0.02 -7.33 5.54
C MET A 59 -1.54 -7.12 5.46
N GLY A 60 -2.33 -7.73 6.35
CA GLY A 60 -3.78 -7.54 6.38
C GLY A 60 -4.21 -6.16 6.87
N LEU A 61 -3.43 -5.55 7.77
CA LEU A 61 -3.66 -4.17 8.17
C LEU A 61 -3.31 -3.21 7.02
N ALA A 62 -2.18 -3.46 6.36
CA ALA A 62 -1.68 -2.63 5.27
C ALA A 62 -2.67 -2.55 4.10
N THR A 63 -3.32 -3.66 3.73
CA THR A 63 -4.31 -3.68 2.66
C THR A 63 -5.56 -2.87 3.03
N VAL A 64 -6.05 -2.98 4.28
CA VAL A 64 -7.21 -2.20 4.73
C VAL A 64 -6.89 -0.71 4.76
N VAL A 65 -5.72 -0.32 5.26
CA VAL A 65 -5.28 1.08 5.25
C VAL A 65 -5.12 1.59 3.82
N ALA A 66 -4.48 0.81 2.94
CA ALA A 66 -4.31 1.16 1.53
C ALA A 66 -5.64 1.34 0.80
N MET A 67 -6.60 0.43 1.00
CA MET A 67 -7.95 0.53 0.44
C MET A 67 -8.67 1.78 0.96
N THR A 68 -8.62 2.02 2.27
CA THR A 68 -9.27 3.18 2.89
C THR A 68 -8.68 4.48 2.37
N LEU A 69 -7.35 4.56 2.27
CA LEU A 69 -6.65 5.75 1.78
C LEU A 69 -6.90 5.98 0.29
N SER A 70 -6.89 4.91 -0.52
CA SER A 70 -7.21 4.98 -1.96
C SER A 70 -8.64 5.48 -2.17
N LEU A 71 -9.59 4.94 -1.40
CA LEU A 71 -10.99 5.37 -1.45
C LEU A 71 -11.16 6.81 -0.98
N ALA A 72 -10.47 7.22 0.09
CA ALA A 72 -10.48 8.60 0.57
C ALA A 72 -9.91 9.56 -0.49
N PHE A 73 -8.82 9.20 -1.16
CA PHE A 73 -8.27 10.01 -2.27
C PHE A 73 -9.25 10.12 -3.43
N LEU A 74 -9.89 9.02 -3.85
CA LEU A 74 -10.91 9.01 -4.90
C LEU A 74 -12.12 9.87 -4.52
N LEU A 75 -12.56 9.78 -3.27
CA LEU A 75 -13.70 10.53 -2.76
C LEU A 75 -13.36 12.01 -2.62
N PHE A 76 -12.14 12.34 -2.19
CA PHE A 76 -11.63 13.71 -2.14
C PHE A 76 -11.48 14.30 -3.54
N GLU A 77 -11.01 13.53 -4.51
CA GLU A 77 -10.94 13.94 -5.92
C GLU A 77 -12.34 14.16 -6.51
N LYS A 78 -13.29 13.28 -6.18
CA LYS A 78 -14.69 13.41 -6.63
C LYS A 78 -15.46 14.54 -5.94
N LEU A 79 -15.17 14.84 -4.67
CA LEU A 79 -15.76 15.98 -3.94
C LEU A 79 -15.04 17.31 -4.24
N ARG A 80 -13.80 17.28 -4.74
CA ARG A 80 -12.94 18.47 -4.87
C ARG A 80 -12.35 18.58 -6.29
N LEU A 81 -13.21 19.04 -7.20
CA LEU A 81 -12.91 19.78 -8.45
C LEU A 81 -12.90 18.97 -9.76
N ASP A 82 -14.10 18.79 -10.33
CA ASP A 82 -14.36 19.10 -11.75
C ASP A 82 -14.52 20.62 -11.92
N ASN A 83 -13.63 21.41 -11.30
CA ASN A 83 -13.72 22.86 -11.33
C ASN A 83 -12.39 23.56 -11.06
N TYR A 84 -11.36 23.23 -11.83
CA TYR A 84 -10.47 24.26 -12.40
C TYR A 84 -9.61 23.63 -13.50
N HIS A 85 -10.00 23.92 -14.74
CA HIS A 85 -9.27 23.87 -16.02
C HIS A 85 -8.14 22.85 -16.21
#